data_AF-A0A1V5LAT4-F1
#
_entry.id   AF-A0A1V5LAT4-F1
#
_cell.length_a   1.000
_cell.length_b   1.000
_cell.length_c   1.000
_cell.angle_alpha   90.00
_cell.angle_beta   90.00
_cell.angle_gamma   90.00
#
_symmetry.space_group_name_H-M   'P 1'
#
loop_
_entity.id
_entity.type
_entity.pdbx_description
1 polymer ?
#
loop_
_entity_poly.entity_id
_entity_poly.type
_entity_poly.pdbx_seq_one_letter_code
_entity_poly.pdbx_strand_id
1 'polypeptide(L)'
;MQTSPLPLQVTLNIRYRDEVLAIDVSNSGRLKPLPDGAKTQSDGHGNSVENIRQRLEIMFREEQNFSLTEEQGMVHARIRITSRGLKRKSLEEMGSKG
;
A
#
# COMPACT_ATOMS: atom_id res chain seq x y z
N MET A 1 12.78 13.57 13.58
CA MET A 1 13.21 12.22 14.04
C MET A 1 13.30 11.26 12.86
N GLN A 2 14.52 10.83 12.54
CA GLN A 2 14.88 9.98 11.40
C GLN A 2 14.43 8.52 11.65
N THR A 3 13.74 7.90 10.69
CA THR A 3 13.19 6.52 10.79
C THR A 3 14.09 5.44 10.19
N SER A 4 15.27 5.82 9.69
CA SER A 4 16.23 4.92 9.04
C SER A 4 17.67 5.45 9.09
N PRO A 5 18.70 4.60 9.13
CA PRO A 5 20.05 5.04 8.76
C PRO A 5 20.06 5.52 7.30
N LEU A 6 20.75 6.63 7.01
CA LEU A 6 20.95 7.09 5.63
C LEU A 6 22.10 6.29 4.99
N PRO A 7 21.99 5.89 3.71
CA PRO A 7 20.84 6.07 2.82
C PRO A 7 19.72 5.05 3.09
N LEU A 8 18.46 5.47 2.91
CA LEU A 8 17.31 4.57 2.93
C LEU A 8 17.37 3.65 1.70
N GLN A 9 17.45 2.35 1.91
CA GLN A 9 17.39 1.37 0.84
C GLN A 9 15.93 1.05 0.54
N VAL A 10 15.54 1.10 -0.73
CA VAL A 10 14.16 0.83 -1.17
C VAL A 10 14.19 -0.20 -2.30
N THR A 11 13.32 -1.20 -2.21
CA THR A 11 13.14 -2.25 -3.22
C THR A 11 11.70 -2.21 -3.69
N LEU A 12 11.49 -2.23 -5.02
CA LEU A 12 10.18 -2.32 -5.65
C LEU A 12 10.13 -3.58 -6.51
N ASN A 13 9.14 -4.44 -6.27
CA ASN A 13 8.86 -5.61 -7.09
C ASN A 13 7.42 -5.56 -7.58
N ILE A 14 7.21 -5.67 -8.90
CA ILE A 14 5.89 -5.72 -9.50
C ILE A 14 5.81 -6.96 -10.37
N ARG A 15 4.80 -7.80 -10.13
CA ARG A 15 4.55 -9.02 -10.91
C ARG A 15 3.07 -9.18 -11.18
N TYR A 16 2.76 -9.68 -12.35
CA TYR A 16 1.42 -10.15 -12.68
C TYR A 16 1.50 -11.66 -12.98
N ARG A 17 0.89 -12.49 -12.14
CA ARG A 17 0.82 -13.94 -12.29
C ARG A 17 -0.46 -14.47 -11.68
N ASP A 18 -0.98 -15.57 -12.22
CA ASP A 18 -2.17 -16.26 -11.72
C ASP A 18 -3.34 -15.30 -11.50
N GLU A 19 -3.53 -14.38 -12.45
CA GLU A 19 -4.55 -13.33 -12.40
C GLU A 19 -4.43 -12.33 -11.24
N VAL A 20 -3.28 -12.23 -10.58
CA VAL A 20 -3.04 -11.28 -9.49
C VAL A 20 -1.89 -10.36 -9.84
N LEU A 21 -2.14 -9.04 -9.73
CA LEU A 21 -1.11 -8.02 -9.70
C LEU A 21 -0.57 -7.91 -8.27
N ALA A 22 0.69 -8.29 -8.10
CA ALA A 22 1.45 -8.15 -6.88
C ALA A 22 2.40 -6.95 -7.00
N ILE A 23 2.27 -6.02 -6.06
CA ILE A 23 3.19 -4.89 -5.89
C ILE A 23 3.76 -5.00 -4.48
N ASP A 24 5.07 -5.14 -4.37
CA ASP A 24 5.80 -5.24 -3.12
C ASP A 24 6.80 -4.09 -3.05
N VAL A 25 6.69 -3.28 -2.01
CA VAL A 25 7.59 -2.16 -1.72
C VAL A 25 8.24 -2.40 -0.38
N SER A 26 9.55 -2.56 -0.36
CA SER A 26 10.31 -2.77 0.88
C SER A 26 11.26 -1.59 1.13
N ASN A 27 11.44 -1.17 2.37
CA ASN A 27 12.44 -0.15 2.72
C ASN A 27 13.17 -0.45 4.04
N SER A 28 14.42 0.03 4.18
CA SER A 28 15.28 -0.19 5.35
C SER A 28 14.96 0.70 6.57
N GLY A 29 13.78 1.31 6.58
CA GLY A 29 13.29 2.05 7.73
C GLY A 29 12.67 1.16 8.80
N ARG A 30 12.00 1.81 9.76
CA ARG A 30 11.25 1.18 10.85
C ARG A 30 9.81 1.66 10.82
N LEU A 31 8.86 0.77 11.14
CA LEU A 31 7.50 1.20 11.46
C LEU A 31 7.55 1.90 12.82
N LYS A 32 7.04 3.13 12.86
CA LYS A 32 6.84 3.82 14.14
C LYS A 32 5.59 3.26 14.80
N PRO A 33 5.66 2.77 16.05
CA PRO A 33 4.47 2.48 16.83
C PRO A 33 3.63 3.75 16.95
N LEU A 34 2.32 3.65 16.74
CA LEU A 34 1.39 4.70 17.15
C LEU A 34 1.43 4.76 18.69
N PRO A 35 1.65 5.93 19.32
CA PRO A 35 1.62 6.03 20.77
C PRO A 35 0.24 5.64 21.31
N ASP A 36 0.20 4.82 22.37
CA ASP A 36 -1.06 4.50 23.07
C ASP A 36 -1.78 5.79 23.48
N GLY A 37 -3.02 5.95 23.01
CA GLY A 37 -3.88 7.08 23.35
C GLY A 37 -3.71 8.36 22.51
N ALA A 38 -2.83 8.38 21.50
CA ALA A 38 -2.75 9.51 20.58
C ALA A 38 -3.93 9.46 19.58
N LYS A 39 -4.96 10.30 19.80
CA LYS A 39 -5.85 10.73 18.72
C LYS A 39 -4.96 11.21 17.58
N THR A 40 -5.07 10.57 16.42
CA THR A 40 -4.45 10.90 15.12
C THR A 40 -3.85 12.31 15.06
N GLN A 41 -2.66 12.47 15.65
CA GLN A 41 -1.91 13.70 15.49
C GLN A 41 -1.26 13.62 14.12
N SER A 42 -1.56 14.67 13.37
CA SER A 42 -1.35 14.93 11.95
C SER A 42 0.12 15.03 11.55
N ASP A 43 0.97 14.12 12.02
CA ASP A 43 2.31 13.93 11.49
C ASP A 43 2.22 12.89 10.36
N GLY A 44 1.88 13.38 9.16
CA GLY A 44 1.95 12.83 7.79
C GLY A 44 1.95 11.32 7.49
N HIS A 45 2.52 10.46 8.32
CA HIS A 45 2.73 9.03 8.08
C HIS A 45 1.54 8.15 8.47
N GLY A 46 0.84 8.45 9.56
CA GLY A 46 -0.37 7.70 9.97
C GLY A 46 -1.51 7.83 8.96
N ASN A 47 -1.69 9.04 8.40
CA ASN A 47 -2.66 9.30 7.35
C ASN A 47 -2.29 8.64 6.01
N SER A 48 -0.99 8.48 5.71
CA SER A 48 -0.55 7.99 4.40
C SER A 48 -0.95 6.53 4.15
N VAL A 49 -0.79 5.66 5.13
CA VAL A 49 -1.16 4.22 5.00
C VAL A 49 -2.67 4.06 4.95
N GLU A 50 -3.39 4.78 5.80
CA GLU A 50 -4.86 4.74 5.82
C GLU A 50 -5.44 5.30 4.51
N ASN A 51 -4.88 6.38 3.98
CA ASN A 51 -5.24 6.93 2.67
C ASN A 51 -5.00 5.92 1.55
N ILE A 52 -3.91 5.15 1.60
CA ILE A 52 -3.65 4.09 0.61
C ILE A 52 -4.72 3.01 0.72
N ARG A 53 -5.03 2.54 1.93
CA ARG A 53 -6.07 1.52 2.15
C ARG A 53 -7.44 2.00 1.64
N GLN A 54 -7.86 3.21 2.00
CA GLN A 54 -9.12 3.80 1.54
C GLN A 54 -9.18 3.94 0.01
N ARG A 55 -8.09 4.38 -0.63
CA ARG A 55 -8.04 4.49 -2.09
C ARG A 55 -8.13 3.13 -2.77
N LEU A 56 -7.42 2.12 -2.24
CA LEU A 56 -7.49 0.76 -2.75
C LEU A 56 -8.92 0.21 -2.63
N GLU A 57 -9.58 0.42 -1.49
CA GLU A 57 -10.95 -0.01 -1.27
C GLU A 57 -11.96 0.70 -2.20
N ILE A 58 -11.82 2.01 -2.42
CA ILE A 58 -12.67 2.75 -3.37
C ILE A 58 -12.48 2.21 -4.80
N MET A 59 -11.24 1.99 -5.21
CA MET A 59 -10.91 1.67 -6.60
C MET A 59 -11.12 0.20 -6.95
N PHE A 60 -10.90 -0.70 -5.99
CA PHE A 60 -10.85 -2.15 -6.24
C PHE A 60 -11.73 -2.96 -5.28
N ARG A 61 -12.37 -2.33 -4.29
CA ARG A 61 -13.31 -2.95 -3.33
C ARG A 61 -12.71 -4.19 -2.66
N GLU A 62 -13.39 -5.32 -2.76
CA GLU A 62 -12.99 -6.63 -2.22
C GLU A 62 -11.94 -7.35 -3.08
N GLU A 63 -11.62 -6.83 -4.26
CA GLU A 63 -10.65 -7.40 -5.19
C GLU A 63 -9.22 -6.91 -4.92
N GLN A 64 -8.97 -6.33 -3.74
CA GLN A 64 -7.66 -5.92 -3.29
C GLN A 64 -7.34 -6.39 -1.87
N ASN A 65 -6.06 -6.52 -1.60
CA ASN A 65 -5.54 -6.70 -0.27
C ASN A 65 -4.30 -5.80 -0.09
N PHE A 66 -4.20 -5.17 1.08
CA PHE A 66 -3.07 -4.38 1.50
C PHE A 66 -2.56 -4.84 2.86
N SER A 67 -1.26 -5.11 2.96
CA SER A 67 -0.56 -5.36 4.21
C SER A 67 0.69 -4.51 4.34
N LEU A 68 1.00 -4.17 5.60
CA LEU A 68 2.21 -3.44 5.97
C LEU A 68 2.82 -4.17 7.16
N THR A 69 4.01 -4.74 6.98
CA THR A 69 4.72 -5.50 8.03
C THR A 69 6.15 -5.00 8.16
N GLU A 70 6.75 -5.19 9.33
CA GLU A 70 8.19 -5.07 9.49
C GLU A 70 8.75 -6.47 9.77
N GLU A 71 9.60 -6.96 8.87
CA GLU A 71 10.19 -8.30 8.94
C GLU A 71 11.59 -8.28 8.30
N GLN A 72 12.50 -9.10 8.83
CA GLN A 72 13.90 -9.17 8.35
C GLN A 72 14.62 -7.81 8.37
N GLY A 73 14.26 -6.95 9.32
CA GLY A 73 14.86 -5.63 9.47
C GLY A 73 14.40 -4.59 8.44
N MET A 74 13.42 -4.91 7.60
CA MET A 74 12.86 -4.06 6.55
C MET A 74 11.35 -3.88 6.74
N VAL A 75 10.82 -2.73 6.35
CA VAL A 75 9.38 -2.49 6.24
C VAL A 75 8.90 -2.91 4.88
N HIS A 76 7.84 -3.71 4.79
CA HIS A 76 7.25 -4.23 3.56
C HIS A 76 5.80 -3.79 3.43
N ALA A 77 5.50 -3.00 2.41
CA ALA A 77 4.15 -2.70 1.96
C ALA A 77 3.79 -3.61 0.79
N ARG A 78 2.73 -4.40 0.92
CA ARG A 78 2.32 -5.39 -0.07
C ARG A 78 0.91 -5.09 -0.52
N ILE A 79 0.73 -4.91 -1.82
CA ILE A 79 -0.55 -4.72 -2.48
C ILE A 79 -0.79 -5.92 -3.39
N ARG A 80 -1.98 -6.50 -3.31
CA ARG A 80 -2.47 -7.54 -4.21
C ARG A 80 -3.78 -7.07 -4.81
N ILE A 81 -3.92 -7.13 -6.13
CA ILE A 81 -5.15 -6.78 -6.85
C ILE A 81 -5.47 -7.88 -7.84
N THR A 82 -6.68 -8.42 -7.83
CA THR A 82 -7.10 -9.48 -8.76
C THR A 82 -7.39 -8.92 -10.15
N SER A 83 -7.38 -9.79 -11.16
CA SER A 83 -7.75 -9.48 -12.54
C SER A 83 -9.14 -8.87 -12.65
N ARG A 84 -10.07 -9.29 -11.78
CA ARG A 84 -11.44 -8.78 -11.69
C ARG A 84 -11.44 -7.31 -11.27
N GLY A 85 -10.68 -6.98 -10.22
CA GLY A 85 -10.51 -5.59 -9.78
C GLY A 85 -9.92 -4.70 -10.89
N LEU A 86 -8.93 -5.19 -11.62
CA LEU A 86 -8.30 -4.45 -12.73
C LEU A 86 -9.26 -4.23 -13.91
N LYS A 87 -10.02 -5.26 -14.30
CA LYS A 87 -10.99 -5.17 -15.41
C LYS A 87 -12.15 -4.23 -15.08
N ARG A 88 -12.65 -4.25 -13.85
CA ARG A 88 -13.72 -3.34 -13.40
C ARG A 88 -13.33 -1.88 -13.62
N LYS A 89 -12.13 -1.48 -13.19
CA LYS A 89 -11.62 -0.12 -13.38
C LYS A 89 -11.57 0.27 -14.86
N SER A 90 -11.11 -0.63 -15.73
CA SER A 90 -11.09 -0.36 -17.17
C SER A 90 -12.49 -0.16 -17.77
N LEU A 91 -13.50 -0.88 -17.28
CA LEU A 91 -14.88 -0.77 -17.75
C LEU A 91 -15.56 0.53 -17.26
N GLU A 92 -15.33 0.94 -16.02
CA GLU A 92 -15.84 2.21 -15.47
C GLU A 92 -15.20 3.43 -16.19
N GLU A 93 -13.90 3.35 -16.55
CA GLU A 93 -13.21 4.38 -17.33
C GLU A 93 -13.69 4.48 -18.79
N MET A 94 -14.12 3.36 -19.39
CA MET A 94 -14.70 3.34 -20.73
C MET A 94 -16.16 3.85 -20.75
N GLY A 95 -16.94 3.58 -19.70
CA GLY A 95 -18.33 4.03 -19.60
C GLY A 95 -18.51 5.53 -19.32
N SER A 96 -17.50 6.21 -18.77
CA SER A 96 -17.55 7.65 -18.47
C SER A 96 -17.23 8.56 -19.67
N LYS A 97 -16.94 7.99 -20.85
CA LYS A 97 -16.67 8.73 -22.10
C LYS A 97 -17.83 8.66 -23.13
N GLY A 98 -18.98 8.12 -22.74
CA GLY A 98 -20.17 7.96 -23.59
C GLY A 98 -21.19 9.07 -23.42
#